data_AF-A0A2P8CXB2-F1
#
_entry.id   AF-A0A2P8CXB2-F1
#
_cell.length_a   1.000
_cell.length_b   1.000
_cell.length_c   1.000
_cell.angle_alpha   90.00
_cell.angle_beta   90.00
_cell.angle_gamma   90.00
#
_symmetry.space_group_name_H-M   'P 1'
#
loop_
_entity.id
_entity.type
_entity.pdbx_description
1 polymer ?
#
loop_
_entity_poly.entity_id
_entity_poly.type
_entity_poly.pdbx_seq_one_letter_code
_entity_poly.pdbx_strand_id
1 'polypeptide(L)'
;MVPGVIRLRTTGWTASTRAIGQWLGETLAIGRASGAVRDDLPAELQGRLTFAVLRTFDEWTMHRHADLEPAQARALVGAQLDTLKRLLTPTPQP
;
A
#
# COMPACT_ATOMS: atom_id res chain seq x y z
N MET A 1 3.10 -29.65 -28.65
CA MET A 1 4.22 -30.03 -27.76
C MET A 1 4.69 -28.76 -27.06
N VAL A 2 4.00 -28.42 -25.97
CA VAL A 2 4.36 -28.38 -24.52
C VAL A 2 5.00 -27.02 -24.13
N PRO A 3 4.66 -26.45 -22.97
CA PRO A 3 3.89 -25.21 -22.86
C PRO A 3 4.61 -24.19 -21.95
N GLY A 4 4.08 -22.97 -21.84
CA GLY A 4 4.75 -21.95 -21.01
C GLY A 4 3.86 -20.83 -20.52
N VAL A 5 2.56 -21.08 -20.31
CA VAL A 5 1.77 -20.15 -19.49
C VAL A 5 2.27 -20.33 -18.07
N ILE A 6 3.11 -19.40 -17.61
CA ILE A 6 3.45 -19.25 -16.20
C ILE A 6 2.13 -18.91 -15.47
N ARG A 7 1.37 -19.95 -15.08
CA ARG A 7 0.35 -19.84 -14.04
C ARG A 7 1.10 -19.71 -12.71
N LEU A 8 1.56 -18.50 -12.40
CA LEU A 8 1.82 -18.16 -11.01
C LEU A 8 0.46 -18.22 -10.29
N ARG A 9 0.37 -19.26 -9.46
CA ARG A 9 -0.75 -19.70 -8.64
C ARG A 9 -1.57 -18.53 -8.06
N THR A 10 -2.88 -18.50 -8.35
CA THR A 10 -3.87 -17.62 -7.71
C THR A 10 -3.87 -17.74 -6.17
N THR A 11 -3.43 -18.88 -5.62
CA THR A 11 -3.32 -19.12 -4.17
C THR A 11 -2.14 -18.42 -3.50
N GLY A 12 -1.01 -18.25 -4.18
CA GLY A 12 0.16 -17.55 -3.61
C GLY A 12 -0.08 -16.04 -3.52
N TRP A 13 -0.62 -15.46 -4.59
CA TRP A 13 -1.00 -14.04 -4.67
C TRP A 13 -2.03 -13.64 -3.59
N THR A 14 -3.04 -14.49 -3.37
CA THR A 14 -4.08 -14.23 -2.37
C THR A 14 -3.58 -14.39 -0.94
N ALA A 15 -2.62 -15.29 -0.69
CA ALA A 15 -1.99 -15.41 0.62
C ALA A 15 -1.12 -14.19 0.95
N SER A 16 -0.29 -13.72 0.02
CA SER A 16 0.56 -12.55 0.22
C SER A 16 -0.24 -11.26 0.44
N THR A 17 -1.28 -11.02 -0.37
CA THR A 17 -2.15 -9.84 -0.21
C THR A 17 -2.92 -9.86 1.12
N ARG A 18 -3.34 -11.04 1.59
CA ARG A 18 -3.96 -11.18 2.91
C ARG A 18 -2.98 -10.88 4.05
N ALA A 19 -1.75 -11.42 3.98
CA ALA A 19 -0.73 -11.16 4.99
C ALA A 19 -0.38 -9.67 5.07
N ILE A 20 -0.25 -9.00 3.92
CA ILE A 20 -0.04 -7.54 3.85
C ILE A 20 -1.23 -6.79 4.45
N GLY A 21 -2.47 -7.19 4.12
CA GLY A 21 -3.66 -6.58 4.66
C GLY A 21 -3.76 -6.72 6.20
N GLN A 22 -3.42 -7.88 6.73
CA GLN A 22 -3.38 -8.12 8.17
C GLN A 22 -2.32 -7.24 8.85
N TRP A 23 -1.07 -7.29 8.36
CA TRP A 23 0.01 -6.46 8.90
C TRP A 23 -0.31 -4.96 8.85
N LEU A 24 -0.91 -4.51 7.74
CA LEU A 24 -1.33 -3.12 7.59
C LEU A 24 -2.42 -2.74 8.60
N GLY A 25 -3.39 -3.62 8.82
CA GLY A 25 -4.44 -3.42 9.83
C GLY A 25 -3.86 -3.28 11.24
N GLU A 26 -2.94 -4.17 11.62
CA GLU A 26 -2.25 -4.13 12.92
C GLU A 26 -1.41 -2.85 13.08
N THR A 27 -0.67 -2.48 12.04
CA THR A 27 0.17 -1.26 12.03
C THR A 27 -0.69 0.00 12.20
N LEU A 28 -1.80 0.10 11.47
CA LEU A 28 -2.72 1.23 11.59
C LEU A 28 -3.40 1.27 12.96
N ALA A 29 -3.75 0.11 13.54
CA ALA A 29 -4.32 0.05 14.88
C ALA A 29 -3.36 0.61 15.94
N ILE A 30 -2.07 0.25 15.88
CA ILE A 30 -1.03 0.79 16.76
C ILE A 30 -0.84 2.30 16.52
N GLY A 31 -0.84 2.74 15.27
CA GLY A 31 -0.71 4.15 14.90
C GLY A 31 -1.86 5.00 15.44
N ARG A 32 -3.10 4.50 15.38
CA ARG A 32 -4.28 5.18 15.95
C ARG A 32 -4.20 5.24 17.47
N ALA A 33 -3.89 4.13 18.11
CA ALA A 33 -3.78 4.06 19.57
C ALA A 33 -2.69 4.98 20.15
N SER A 34 -1.64 5.27 19.37
CA SER A 34 -0.57 6.20 19.76
C SER A 34 -0.81 7.65 19.33
N GLY A 35 -1.91 7.94 18.63
CA GLY A 35 -2.20 9.28 18.08
C GLY A 35 -1.32 9.68 16.89
N ALA A 36 -0.51 8.75 16.35
CA ALA A 36 0.34 8.99 15.18
C ALA A 36 -0.43 8.92 13.85
N VAL A 37 -1.60 8.29 13.85
CA VAL A 37 -2.49 8.13 12.70
C VAL A 37 -3.86 8.70 13.05
N ARG A 38 -4.47 9.44 12.12
CA ARG A 38 -5.83 9.96 12.26
C ARG A 38 -6.83 8.85 12.60
N ASP A 39 -7.80 9.15 13.45
CA ASP A 39 -8.77 8.19 13.95
C ASP A 39 -10.23 8.60 13.70
N ASP A 40 -10.46 9.70 12.98
CA ASP A 40 -11.78 10.21 12.62
C ASP A 40 -12.54 9.33 11.61
N LEU A 41 -11.86 8.40 10.95
CA LEU A 41 -12.47 7.42 10.03
C LEU A 41 -12.68 6.06 10.72
N PRO A 42 -13.68 5.26 10.29
CA PRO A 42 -13.75 3.85 10.67
C PRO A 42 -12.47 3.10 10.29
N ALA A 43 -11.94 2.27 11.20
CA ALA A 43 -10.66 1.58 11.02
C ALA A 43 -10.63 0.70 9.75
N GLU A 44 -11.73 0.01 9.45
CA GLU A 44 -11.87 -0.80 8.24
C GLU A 44 -11.74 0.03 6.95
N LEU A 45 -12.38 1.20 6.91
CA LEU A 45 -12.33 2.10 5.76
C LEU A 45 -10.91 2.68 5.59
N GLN A 46 -10.28 3.12 6.68
CA GLN A 46 -8.92 3.65 6.65
C GLN A 46 -7.94 2.60 6.12
N GLY A 47 -8.01 1.36 6.61
CA GLY A 47 -7.17 0.27 6.11
C GLY A 47 -7.37 -0.01 4.62
N ARG A 48 -8.62 -0.01 4.13
CA ARG A 48 -8.91 -0.19 2.70
C ARG A 48 -8.35 0.94 1.84
N LEU A 49 -8.50 2.19 2.27
CA LEU A 49 -7.94 3.35 1.56
C LEU A 49 -6.42 3.29 1.50
N THR A 50 -5.75 2.99 2.62
CA THR A 50 -4.29 2.87 2.67
C THR A 50 -3.80 1.75 1.77
N PHE A 51 -4.45 0.58 1.80
CA PHE A 51 -4.11 -0.53 0.92
C PHE A 51 -4.30 -0.19 -0.56
N ALA A 52 -5.40 0.48 -0.91
CA ALA A 52 -5.68 0.89 -2.29
C ALA A 52 -4.61 1.86 -2.82
N VAL A 53 -4.15 2.81 -2.01
CA VAL A 53 -3.04 3.70 -2.38
C VAL A 53 -1.76 2.91 -2.64
N LEU A 54 -1.34 2.07 -1.69
CA LEU A 54 -0.14 1.23 -1.85
C LEU A 54 -0.20 0.39 -3.13
N ARG A 55 -1.33 -0.31 -3.33
CA ARG A 55 -1.54 -1.17 -4.49
C ARG A 55 -1.50 -0.39 -5.80
N THR A 56 -2.05 0.82 -5.83
CA THR A 56 -2.05 1.66 -7.03
C THR A 56 -0.63 2.05 -7.44
N PHE A 57 0.22 2.42 -6.48
CA PHE A 57 1.64 2.71 -6.74
C PHE A 57 2.38 1.47 -7.23
N ASP A 58 2.18 0.32 -6.58
CA ASP A 58 2.79 -0.95 -6.97
C ASP A 58 2.39 -1.35 -8.40
N GLU A 59 1.09 -1.37 -8.72
CA GLU A 59 0.59 -1.76 -10.03
C GLU A 59 1.09 -0.83 -11.13
N TRP A 60 1.11 0.49 -10.88
CA TRP A 60 1.65 1.46 -11.83
C TRP A 60 3.15 1.26 -12.05
N THR A 61 3.91 1.06 -10.97
CA THR A 61 5.36 0.87 -11.03
C THR A 61 5.71 -0.42 -11.76
N MET A 62 5.00 -1.51 -11.50
CA MET A 62 5.21 -2.79 -12.20
C MET A 62 4.96 -2.67 -13.70
N HIS A 63 4.00 -1.84 -14.12
CA HIS A 63 3.74 -1.61 -15.53
C HIS A 63 4.77 -0.68 -16.21
N ARG A 64 5.50 0.15 -15.45
CA ARG A 64 6.44 1.15 -15.98
C ARG A 64 7.90 0.92 -15.58
N HIS A 65 8.18 -0.17 -14.88
CA HIS A 65 9.49 -0.42 -14.27
C HIS A 65 10.63 -0.39 -15.30
N ALA A 66 10.40 -0.94 -16.49
CA ALA A 66 11.42 -0.98 -17.55
C ALA A 66 11.77 0.42 -18.11
N ASP A 67 10.88 1.39 -17.94
CA ASP A 67 11.01 2.76 -18.49
C ASP A 67 11.43 3.78 -17.42
N LEU A 68 11.57 3.35 -16.16
CA LEU A 68 11.90 4.23 -15.05
C LEU A 68 13.41 4.36 -14.88
N GLU A 69 13.91 5.59 -15.04
CA GLU A 69 15.28 5.92 -14.67
C GLU A 69 15.46 5.81 -13.13
N PRO A 70 16.64 5.44 -12.63
CA PRO A 70 16.87 5.25 -11.19
C PRO A 70 16.52 6.47 -10.33
N ALA A 71 16.69 7.68 -10.85
CA ALA A 71 16.31 8.92 -10.16
C ALA A 71 14.78 9.08 -10.06
N GLN A 72 14.04 8.72 -11.11
CA GLN A 72 12.59 8.77 -11.13
C GLN A 72 11.99 7.73 -10.18
N ALA A 73 12.56 6.51 -10.15
CA ALA A 73 12.15 5.46 -9.21
C ALA A 73 12.31 5.93 -7.75
N ARG A 74 13.43 6.57 -7.39
CA ARG A 74 13.62 7.14 -6.04
C ARG A 74 12.63 8.26 -5.73
N ALA A 75 12.38 9.16 -6.68
CA ALA A 75 11.40 10.23 -6.50
C ALA A 75 9.99 9.67 -6.29
N LEU A 76 9.63 8.58 -6.97
CA LEU A 76 8.33 7.92 -6.84
C LEU A 76 8.14 7.30 -5.45
N VAL A 77 9.19 6.68 -4.88
CA VAL A 77 9.15 6.18 -3.49
C VAL A 77 8.90 7.32 -2.50
N GLY A 78 9.54 8.47 -2.69
CA GLY A 78 9.28 9.67 -1.90
C GLY A 78 7.83 10.14 -2.01
N ALA A 79 7.32 10.24 -3.25
CA ALA A 79 5.94 10.65 -3.51
C ALA A 79 4.91 9.68 -2.92
N GLN A 80 5.17 8.37 -2.96
CA GLN A 80 4.32 7.35 -2.34
C GLN A 80 4.26 7.54 -0.83
N LEU A 81 5.41 7.73 -0.17
CA LEU A 81 5.47 7.97 1.27
C LEU A 81 4.75 9.27 1.66
N ASP A 82 4.96 10.36 0.91
CA ASP A 82 4.30 11.64 1.19
C ASP A 82 2.78 11.55 1.00
N THR A 83 2.33 10.79 0.01
CA THR A 83 0.89 10.52 -0.19
C THR A 83 0.28 9.78 1.00
N LEU A 84 0.97 8.75 1.49
CA LEU A 84 0.54 8.00 2.67
C LEU A 84 0.53 8.88 3.93
N LYS A 85 1.54 9.71 4.12
CA LYS A 85 1.60 10.65 5.25
C LYS A 85 0.41 11.62 5.22
N ARG A 86 0.12 12.25 4.07
CA ARG A 86 -1.03 13.16 3.95
C ARG A 86 -2.35 12.45 4.21
N LEU A 87 -2.49 11.20 3.76
CA LEU A 87 -3.69 10.39 4.01
C LEU A 87 -3.87 10.09 5.50
N LEU A 88 -2.77 9.74 6.19
CA LEU A 88 -2.81 9.18 7.54
C LEU A 88 -2.54 10.18 8.66
N THR A 89 -2.00 11.36 8.35
CA THR A 89 -1.66 12.39 9.34
C THR A 89 -2.87 12.70 10.21
N PRO A 90 -2.70 12.76 11.54
CA PRO A 90 -3.76 13.14 12.47
C PRO A 90 -4.41 14.46 12.06
N THR A 91 -5.73 14.49 12.03
CA THR A 91 -6.47 15.75 11.89
C THR A 91 -6.31 16.52 13.20
N PRO A 92 -5.94 17.81 13.17
CA PRO A 92 -5.97 18.64 14.37
C PRO A 92 -7.35 18.56 15.01
N GLN A 93 -7.42 18.26 16.31
CA GLN A 93 -8.67 18.42 17.05
C GLN A 93 -9.02 19.93 17.08
N PRO A 94 -10.28 20.31 16.80
CA PRO A 94 -10.73 21.68 16.94
C PRO A 94 -10.64 22.18 18.39
#